data_AF-A0A7W0J9U3-F1
#
_entry.id   AF-A0A7W0J9U3-F1
#
_cell.length_a   1.000
_cell.length_b   1.000
_cell.length_c   1.000
_cell.angle_alpha   90.00
_cell.angle_beta   90.00
_cell.angle_gamma   90.00
#
_symmetry.space_group_name_H-M   'P 1'
#
loop_
_entity.id
_entity.type
_entity.pdbx_description
1 polymer ?
#
loop_
_entity_poly.entity_id
_entity_poly.type
_entity_poly.pdbx_seq_one_letter_code
_entity_poly.pdbx_strand_id
1 'polypeptide(L)'
;MNRFLKWILIVVFLLVVVGCLVFVFVNLNASMKVDPTPIKVEVSEDVNRAKQDLEDKLRNAPWQGLRFIREERTWRFYGVAGETKQIDFIQPFSLVKVYYLEADGDLSFTWAATEIQFAGKPAYSLISQPIRKSQLIAVQLKGDYVTQNGVYWEDCDSEYCHLAQMIDTMLVLDDQGTGLSNGFIRYGWEPPTYPYYGFLCWQIVSAENNQEILLTTK
;
A
#
# COMPACT_ATOMS: atom_id res chain seq x y z
N MET A 1 43.16 -19.00 -47.49
CA MET A 1 43.60 -18.04 -46.44
C MET A 1 44.98 -18.47 -45.95
N ASN A 2 46.02 -17.64 -46.15
CA ASN A 2 47.38 -17.99 -45.74
C ASN A 2 47.44 -18.28 -44.23
N ARG A 3 48.12 -19.36 -43.82
CA ARG A 3 48.26 -19.75 -42.40
C ARG A 3 48.71 -18.57 -41.52
N PHE A 4 49.61 -17.73 -42.03
CA PHE A 4 50.05 -16.50 -41.36
C PHE A 4 48.92 -15.50 -41.09
N LEU A 5 48.03 -15.26 -42.06
CA LEU A 5 46.90 -14.34 -41.90
C LEU A 5 45.89 -14.86 -40.87
N LYS A 6 45.69 -16.19 -40.79
CA LYS A 6 44.82 -16.82 -39.79
C LYS A 6 45.37 -16.63 -38.37
N TRP A 7 46.69 -16.77 -38.17
CA TRP A 7 47.31 -16.53 -36.87
C TRP A 7 47.25 -15.06 -36.44
N ILE A 8 47.45 -14.13 -37.38
CA ILE A 8 47.30 -12.69 -37.09
C ILE A 8 45.85 -12.37 -36.66
N LEU A 9 44.85 -12.91 -37.36
CA LEU A 9 43.44 -12.71 -37.00
C LEU A 9 43.10 -13.29 -35.62
N ILE A 10 43.63 -14.46 -35.28
CA ILE A 10 43.42 -15.08 -33.96
C ILE A 10 44.02 -14.21 -32.85
N VAL A 11 45.23 -13.67 -33.05
CA VAL A 11 45.89 -12.80 -32.08
C VAL A 11 45.11 -11.48 -31.90
N VAL A 12 44.66 -10.87 -32.98
CA VAL A 12 43.84 -9.65 -32.93
C VAL A 12 42.52 -9.92 -32.19
N PHE A 13 41.85 -11.03 -32.49
CA PHE A 13 40.61 -11.40 -31.81
C PHE A 13 40.83 -11.60 -30.30
N LEU A 14 41.90 -12.28 -29.91
CA LEU A 14 42.26 -12.46 -28.50
C LEU A 14 42.51 -11.13 -27.78
N LEU A 15 43.20 -10.19 -28.42
CA LEU A 15 43.44 -8.85 -27.86
C LEU A 15 42.13 -8.07 -27.66
N VAL A 16 41.20 -8.17 -28.61
CA VAL A 16 39.88 -7.54 -28.48
C VAL A 16 39.08 -8.14 -27.32
N VAL A 17 39.07 -9.47 -27.19
CA VAL A 17 38.37 -10.15 -26.09
C VAL A 17 38.96 -9.75 -24.74
N VAL A 18 40.28 -9.73 -24.61
CA VAL A 18 40.95 -9.28 -23.38
C VAL A 18 40.63 -7.82 -23.07
N GLY A 19 40.63 -6.94 -24.08
CA GLY A 19 40.24 -5.53 -23.92
C GLY A 19 38.80 -5.37 -23.42
N CYS A 20 37.85 -6.14 -23.97
CA CYS A 20 36.46 -6.14 -23.50
C CYS A 20 36.34 -6.64 -22.06
N LEU A 21 37.07 -7.70 -21.69
CA LEU A 21 37.06 -8.22 -20.32
C LEU A 21 37.63 -7.20 -19.33
N VAL A 22 38.74 -6.53 -19.65
CA VAL A 22 39.31 -5.47 -18.81
C VAL A 22 38.33 -4.29 -18.67
N PHE A 23 37.68 -3.87 -19.76
CA PHE A 23 36.71 -2.78 -19.72
C PHE A 23 35.50 -3.11 -18.83
N VAL A 24 34.94 -4.32 -18.95
CA VAL A 24 33.84 -4.79 -18.10
C VAL A 24 34.28 -4.83 -16.64
N PHE A 25 35.47 -5.37 -16.35
CA PHE A 25 35.95 -5.48 -14.97
C PHE A 25 36.23 -4.10 -14.33
N VAL A 26 36.79 -3.16 -15.09
CA VAL A 26 37.04 -1.79 -14.62
C VAL A 26 35.72 -1.03 -14.41
N ASN A 27 34.76 -1.12 -15.32
CA ASN A 27 33.48 -0.42 -15.16
C ASN A 27 32.58 -1.02 -14.07
N LEU A 28 32.59 -2.35 -13.91
CA LEU A 28 31.89 -3.00 -12.79
C LEU A 28 32.51 -2.60 -11.44
N ASN A 29 33.86 -2.53 -11.34
CA ASN A 29 34.51 -2.07 -10.12
C ASN A 29 34.46 -0.56 -9.91
N ALA A 30 34.34 0.25 -10.96
CA ALA A 30 34.13 1.69 -10.85
C ALA A 30 32.72 2.03 -10.32
N SER A 31 31.71 1.21 -10.67
CA SER A 31 30.35 1.34 -10.13
C SER A 31 30.21 0.87 -8.67
N MET A 32 31.20 0.14 -8.14
CA MET A 32 31.21 -0.32 -6.74
C MET A 32 31.99 0.59 -5.76
N LYS A 33 32.54 1.72 -6.22
CA LYS A 33 33.32 2.66 -5.39
C LYS A 33 32.58 3.93 -4.99
N VAL A 34 31.27 3.82 -4.81
CA VAL A 34 30.53 4.76 -3.99
C VAL A 34 29.77 3.92 -2.98
N ASP A 35 30.45 3.54 -1.89
CA ASP A 35 29.70 3.38 -0.66
C ASP A 35 29.01 4.72 -0.44
N PRO A 36 27.66 4.81 -0.50
CA PRO A 36 27.01 6.02 -0.06
C PRO A 36 27.49 6.18 1.38
N THR A 37 28.21 7.25 1.64
CA THR A 37 28.52 7.67 3.01
C THR A 37 27.17 7.58 3.71
N PRO A 38 27.02 6.77 4.78
CA PRO A 38 25.74 6.69 5.45
C PRO A 38 25.49 8.10 5.94
N ILE A 39 24.63 8.82 5.23
CA ILE A 39 24.06 10.05 5.71
C ILE A 39 23.37 9.56 6.96
N LYS A 40 23.99 9.80 8.13
CA LYS A 40 23.27 9.86 9.38
C LYS A 40 22.27 10.98 9.13
N VAL A 41 21.12 10.61 8.58
CA VAL A 41 19.93 11.42 8.70
C VAL A 41 19.76 11.47 10.20
N GLU A 42 20.17 12.60 10.77
CA GLU A 42 19.86 12.95 12.14
C GLU A 42 18.33 13.03 12.14
N VAL A 43 17.70 11.86 12.33
CA VAL A 43 16.26 11.74 12.47
C VAL A 43 15.96 12.59 13.68
N SER A 44 15.47 13.80 13.42
CA SER A 44 15.15 14.77 14.45
C SER A 44 14.38 14.08 15.56
N GLU A 45 14.70 14.41 16.80
CA GLU A 45 14.00 13.92 18.00
C GLU A 45 12.47 14.08 17.85
N ASP A 46 12.03 15.08 17.09
CA ASP A 46 10.62 15.33 16.75
C ASP A 46 9.99 14.26 15.85
N VAL A 47 10.74 13.68 14.91
CA VAL A 47 10.25 12.57 14.06
C VAL A 47 10.11 11.31 14.89
N ASN A 48 11.06 11.06 15.80
CA ASN A 48 10.98 9.92 16.72
C ASN A 48 9.80 10.05 17.68
N ARG A 49 9.56 11.24 18.26
CA ARG A 49 8.35 11.49 19.08
C ARG A 49 7.06 11.32 18.29
N ALA A 50 6.99 11.85 17.06
CA ALA A 50 5.79 11.72 16.24
C ALA A 50 5.50 10.24 15.89
N LYS A 51 6.54 9.45 15.61
CA LYS A 51 6.41 8.01 15.40
C LYS A 51 5.95 7.30 16.67
N GLN A 52 6.53 7.64 17.83
CA GLN A 52 6.16 7.07 19.12
C GLN A 52 4.70 7.39 19.49
N ASP A 53 4.25 8.64 19.39
CA ASP A 53 2.85 9.02 19.64
C ASP A 53 1.87 8.24 18.74
N LEU A 54 2.27 8.00 17.50
CA LEU A 54 1.48 7.24 16.55
C LEU A 54 1.41 5.75 16.91
N GLU A 55 2.54 5.14 17.25
CA GLU A 55 2.58 3.75 17.74
C GLU A 55 1.80 3.59 19.03
N ASP A 56 1.95 4.52 19.99
CA ASP A 56 1.23 4.50 21.27
C ASP A 56 -0.29 4.56 21.05
N LYS A 57 -0.77 5.43 20.15
CA LYS A 57 -2.20 5.47 19.77
C LYS A 57 -2.69 4.16 19.18
N LEU A 58 -1.91 3.55 18.30
CA LEU A 58 -2.28 2.29 17.65
C LEU A 58 -2.21 1.09 18.60
N ARG A 59 -1.24 1.07 19.52
CA ARG A 59 -1.15 0.03 20.57
C ARG A 59 -2.32 0.10 21.55
N ASN A 60 -2.91 1.28 21.73
CA ASN A 60 -4.13 1.48 22.52
C ASN A 60 -5.44 1.31 21.72
N ALA A 61 -5.37 0.98 20.44
CA ALA A 61 -6.56 0.67 19.64
C ALA A 61 -7.19 -0.68 20.10
N PRO A 62 -8.47 -0.95 19.77
CA PRO A 62 -9.15 -2.16 20.23
C PRO A 62 -8.46 -3.48 19.84
N TRP A 63 -7.78 -3.53 18.70
CA TRP A 63 -6.88 -4.61 18.30
C TRP A 63 -5.88 -4.12 17.23
N GLN A 64 -4.84 -4.93 17.00
CA GLN A 64 -3.84 -4.73 15.95
C GLN A 64 -4.13 -5.62 14.75
N GLY A 65 -3.69 -5.18 13.57
CA GLY A 65 -3.91 -5.90 12.32
C GLY A 65 -5.37 -5.93 11.86
N LEU A 66 -5.55 -6.57 10.71
CA LEU A 66 -6.83 -6.74 10.06
C LEU A 66 -7.61 -7.90 10.68
N ARG A 67 -8.90 -7.68 10.97
CA ARG A 67 -9.77 -8.69 11.59
C ARG A 67 -11.15 -8.74 10.96
N PHE A 68 -11.69 -9.94 10.83
CA PHE A 68 -13.09 -10.15 10.48
C PHE A 68 -13.96 -10.20 11.73
N ILE A 69 -15.02 -9.39 11.73
CA ILE A 69 -16.04 -9.30 12.78
C ILE A 69 -17.28 -10.01 12.26
N ARG A 70 -17.57 -11.20 12.81
CA ARG A 70 -18.58 -12.11 12.26
C ARG A 70 -19.99 -11.54 12.38
N GLU A 71 -20.28 -10.92 13.52
CA GLU A 71 -21.59 -10.36 13.87
C GLU A 71 -21.96 -9.20 12.94
N GLU A 72 -20.96 -8.44 12.49
CA GLU A 72 -21.12 -7.30 11.59
C GLU A 72 -20.90 -7.65 10.11
N ARG A 73 -20.44 -8.87 9.81
CA ARG A 73 -19.97 -9.30 8.47
C ARG A 73 -19.00 -8.28 7.86
N THR A 74 -18.01 -7.87 8.63
CA THR A 74 -17.14 -6.72 8.32
C THR A 74 -15.68 -7.07 8.51
N TRP A 75 -14.84 -6.70 7.55
CA TRP A 75 -13.39 -6.64 7.75
C TRP A 75 -13.02 -5.26 8.29
N ARG A 76 -12.20 -5.20 9.35
CA ARG A 76 -11.83 -3.94 10.00
C ARG A 76 -10.41 -4.00 10.55
N PHE A 77 -9.69 -2.88 10.39
CA PHE A 77 -8.47 -2.59 11.11
C PHE A 77 -8.51 -1.16 11.64
N TYR A 78 -7.72 -0.88 12.67
CA TYR A 78 -7.60 0.46 13.24
C TYR A 78 -6.35 1.14 12.70
N GLY A 79 -6.49 2.44 12.46
CA GLY A 79 -5.41 3.26 11.96
C GLY A 79 -5.45 4.67 12.53
N VAL A 80 -4.35 5.40 12.36
CA VAL A 80 -4.26 6.84 12.65
C VAL A 80 -4.23 7.59 11.33
N ALA A 81 -5.12 8.56 11.17
CA ALA A 81 -5.22 9.37 9.96
C ALA A 81 -4.01 10.32 9.81
N GLY A 82 -3.39 10.30 8.63
CA GLY A 82 -2.23 11.10 8.25
C GLY A 82 -2.60 12.28 7.35
N GLU A 83 -1.73 12.60 6.39
CA GLU A 83 -2.05 13.58 5.35
C GLU A 83 -3.18 13.11 4.42
N THR A 84 -3.91 14.09 3.88
CA THR A 84 -4.88 13.88 2.81
C THR A 84 -4.27 14.22 1.47
N LYS A 85 -4.69 13.53 0.42
CA LYS A 85 -4.23 13.77 -0.95
C LYS A 85 -5.41 13.65 -1.92
N GLN A 86 -5.50 14.57 -2.86
CA GLN A 86 -6.37 14.40 -4.02
C GLN A 86 -5.57 13.81 -5.17
N ILE A 87 -6.16 12.84 -5.86
CA ILE A 87 -5.59 12.27 -7.07
C ILE A 87 -6.64 12.25 -8.17
N ASP A 88 -6.20 12.55 -9.38
CA ASP A 88 -6.98 12.30 -10.59
C ASP A 88 -6.56 10.96 -11.15
N PHE A 89 -7.49 10.02 -11.15
CA PHE A 89 -7.31 8.70 -11.73
C PHE A 89 -8.29 8.54 -12.90
N ILE A 90 -9.16 7.52 -12.84
CA ILE A 90 -10.29 7.39 -13.77
C ILE A 90 -11.44 8.34 -13.37
N GLN A 91 -11.55 8.61 -12.07
CA GLN A 91 -12.34 9.68 -11.47
C GLN A 91 -11.44 10.41 -10.47
N PRO A 92 -11.77 11.65 -10.06
CA PRO A 92 -11.09 12.30 -8.95
C PRO A 92 -11.42 11.61 -7.62
N PHE A 93 -10.40 11.37 -6.81
CA PHE A 93 -10.52 10.80 -5.47
C PHE A 93 -9.88 11.72 -4.44
N SER A 94 -10.54 11.83 -3.28
CA SER A 94 -9.91 12.30 -2.05
C SER A 94 -9.45 11.07 -1.27
N LEU A 95 -8.19 11.06 -0.85
CA LEU A 95 -7.56 9.99 -0.09
C LEU A 95 -7.06 10.51 1.25
N VAL A 96 -6.98 9.62 2.22
CA VAL A 96 -6.29 9.84 3.49
C VAL A 96 -5.24 8.75 3.67
N LYS A 97 -4.06 9.15 4.13
CA LYS A 97 -3.04 8.20 4.56
C LYS A 97 -3.45 7.59 5.89
N VAL A 98 -3.35 6.28 6.01
CA VAL A 98 -3.73 5.54 7.20
C VAL A 98 -2.51 4.79 7.70
N TYR A 99 -1.99 5.20 8.85
CA TYR A 99 -0.95 4.45 9.54
C TYR A 99 -1.60 3.37 10.40
N TYR A 100 -1.09 2.16 10.38
CA TYR A 100 -1.65 1.03 11.13
C TYR A 100 -0.55 0.10 11.62
N LEU A 101 -0.88 -0.70 12.63
CA LEU A 101 0.00 -1.79 13.08
C LEU A 101 -0.40 -3.08 12.38
N GLU A 102 0.58 -3.74 11.81
CA GLU A 102 0.45 -5.10 11.28
C GLU A 102 0.22 -6.10 12.42
N ALA A 103 -0.06 -7.36 12.07
CA ALA A 103 -0.39 -8.39 13.05
C ALA A 103 0.79 -8.75 13.99
N ASP A 104 2.01 -8.51 13.54
CA ASP A 104 3.26 -8.67 14.31
C ASP A 104 3.65 -7.39 15.09
N GLY A 105 2.90 -6.30 14.91
CA GLY A 105 3.11 -5.03 15.62
C GLY A 105 4.04 -4.05 14.90
N ASP A 106 4.42 -4.32 13.66
CA ASP A 106 5.19 -3.39 12.84
C ASP A 106 4.32 -2.24 12.33
N LEU A 107 4.91 -1.04 12.30
CA LEU A 107 4.23 0.17 11.83
C LEU A 107 4.30 0.27 10.31
N SER A 108 3.14 0.23 9.67
CA SER A 108 2.98 0.38 8.23
C SER A 108 1.99 1.49 7.88
N PHE A 109 1.82 1.78 6.60
CA PHE A 109 0.81 2.71 6.13
C PHE A 109 0.25 2.35 4.77
N THR A 110 -0.98 2.79 4.54
CA THR A 110 -1.68 2.68 3.26
C THR A 110 -2.44 3.96 2.95
N TRP A 111 -3.06 4.04 1.77
CA TRP A 111 -4.01 5.07 1.41
C TRP A 111 -5.42 4.47 1.37
N ALA A 112 -6.39 5.19 1.93
CA ALA A 112 -7.79 4.84 1.85
C ALA A 112 -8.58 6.00 1.24
N ALA A 113 -9.56 5.67 0.39
CA ALA A 113 -10.43 6.67 -0.21
C ALA A 113 -11.41 7.25 0.82
N THR A 114 -11.52 8.57 0.85
CA THR A 114 -12.50 9.28 1.67
C THR A 114 -13.70 9.72 0.86
N GLU A 115 -13.48 10.11 -0.41
CA GLU A 115 -14.53 10.58 -1.31
C GLU A 115 -14.20 10.25 -2.76
N ILE A 116 -15.24 10.05 -3.58
CA ILE A 116 -15.17 9.80 -5.01
C ILE A 116 -16.04 10.81 -5.74
N GLN A 117 -15.50 11.51 -6.72
CA GLN A 117 -16.26 12.44 -7.54
C GLN A 117 -16.71 11.78 -8.85
N PHE A 118 -17.94 11.27 -8.89
CA PHE A 118 -18.52 10.76 -10.13
C PHE A 118 -18.99 11.90 -11.04
N ALA A 119 -18.77 11.75 -12.35
CA ALA A 119 -19.20 12.74 -13.34
C ALA A 119 -20.73 12.97 -13.30
N GLY A 120 -21.15 14.23 -13.14
CA GLY A 120 -22.55 14.63 -13.10
C GLY A 120 -23.32 14.21 -11.84
N LYS A 121 -22.63 13.75 -10.79
CA LYS A 121 -23.22 13.28 -9.53
C LYS A 121 -22.58 13.98 -8.31
N PRO A 122 -23.27 14.03 -7.16
CA PRO A 122 -22.63 14.48 -5.92
C PRO A 122 -21.47 13.55 -5.54
N ALA A 123 -20.51 14.08 -4.78
CA ALA A 123 -19.40 13.29 -4.25
C ALA A 123 -19.94 12.11 -3.41
N TYR A 124 -19.46 10.92 -3.72
CA TYR A 124 -19.76 9.71 -2.95
C TYR A 124 -18.79 9.63 -1.78
N SER A 125 -19.32 9.75 -0.56
CA SER A 125 -18.51 9.75 0.65
C SER A 125 -18.31 8.33 1.20
N LEU A 126 -17.05 8.01 1.52
CA LEU A 126 -16.65 6.80 2.23
C LEU A 126 -16.41 7.06 3.72
N ILE A 127 -16.57 8.30 4.17
CA ILE A 127 -16.40 8.69 5.56
C ILE A 127 -17.77 8.96 6.19
N SER A 128 -17.98 8.45 7.40
CA SER A 128 -19.20 8.76 8.17
C SER A 128 -19.19 10.17 8.76
N GLN A 129 -18.00 10.74 8.96
CA GLN A 129 -17.77 12.04 9.56
C GLN A 129 -16.42 12.61 9.11
N PRO A 130 -16.20 13.93 9.18
CA PRO A 130 -14.93 14.54 8.81
C PRO A 130 -13.75 13.96 9.60
N ILE A 131 -12.70 13.54 8.88
CA ILE A 131 -11.49 12.97 9.48
C ILE A 131 -10.50 14.09 9.79
N ARG A 132 -9.94 14.07 11.00
CA ARG A 132 -8.86 14.97 11.42
C ARG A 132 -7.52 14.25 11.38
N LYS A 133 -6.44 14.99 11.10
CA LYS A 133 -5.08 14.47 11.22
C LYS A 133 -4.83 13.97 12.65
N SER A 134 -4.11 12.87 12.76
CA SER A 134 -3.77 12.18 14.02
C SER A 134 -4.97 11.62 14.79
N GLN A 135 -6.15 11.52 14.16
CA GLN A 135 -7.33 10.87 14.72
C GLN A 135 -7.24 9.35 14.59
N LEU A 136 -7.64 8.63 15.63
CA LEU A 136 -7.83 7.18 15.56
C LEU A 136 -9.13 6.88 14.79
N ILE A 137 -8.99 6.11 13.72
CA ILE A 137 -10.07 5.73 12.80
C ILE A 137 -10.15 4.20 12.69
N ALA A 138 -11.32 3.70 12.36
CA ALA A 138 -11.52 2.34 11.92
C ALA A 138 -11.75 2.35 10.41
N VAL A 139 -10.87 1.67 9.68
CA VAL A 139 -11.06 1.41 8.25
C VAL A 139 -11.74 0.05 8.14
N GLN A 140 -12.88 0.03 7.49
CA GLN A 140 -13.75 -1.14 7.45
C GLN A 140 -14.33 -1.37 6.06
N LEU A 141 -14.51 -2.63 5.73
CA LEU A 141 -15.21 -3.05 4.52
C LEU A 141 -16.47 -3.81 4.93
N LYS A 142 -17.62 -3.21 4.61
CA LYS A 142 -18.94 -3.73 4.94
C LYS A 142 -19.87 -3.68 3.73
N GLY A 143 -20.62 -4.76 3.53
CA GLY A 143 -21.63 -4.90 2.48
C GLY A 143 -21.97 -6.36 2.22
N ASP A 144 -22.99 -6.59 1.39
CA ASP A 144 -23.44 -7.95 1.04
C ASP A 144 -22.41 -8.75 0.24
N TYR A 145 -21.43 -8.05 -0.34
CA TYR A 145 -20.30 -8.56 -1.10
C TYR A 145 -19.07 -8.93 -0.22
N VAL A 146 -19.19 -8.81 1.11
CA VAL A 146 -18.09 -9.08 2.06
C VAL A 146 -18.31 -10.43 2.75
N THR A 147 -17.27 -11.24 2.95
CA THR A 147 -17.34 -12.52 3.67
C THR A 147 -16.11 -12.72 4.55
N GLN A 148 -16.14 -13.75 5.41
CA GLN A 148 -14.93 -14.15 6.16
C GLN A 148 -13.78 -14.58 5.23
N ASN A 149 -14.07 -14.95 3.97
CA ASN A 149 -13.06 -15.39 3.03
C ASN A 149 -12.58 -14.26 2.11
N GLY A 150 -13.06 -13.03 2.27
CA GLY A 150 -12.67 -11.91 1.42
C GLY A 150 -13.85 -11.10 0.90
N VAL A 151 -13.58 -10.33 -0.13
CA VAL A 151 -14.52 -9.46 -0.84
C VAL A 151 -14.75 -9.98 -2.27
N TYR A 152 -16.00 -9.92 -2.70
CA TYR A 152 -16.46 -10.31 -4.04
C TYR A 152 -17.23 -9.13 -4.64
N TRP A 153 -16.49 -8.15 -5.17
CA TRP A 153 -17.08 -6.89 -5.66
C TRP A 153 -18.15 -7.10 -6.73
N GLU A 154 -18.05 -8.19 -7.49
CA GLU A 154 -19.02 -8.65 -8.48
C GLU A 154 -20.42 -8.92 -7.92
N ASP A 155 -20.55 -9.18 -6.61
CA ASP A 155 -21.83 -9.38 -5.93
C ASP A 155 -22.56 -8.04 -5.65
N CYS A 156 -21.96 -6.90 -6.04
CA CYS A 156 -22.49 -5.56 -5.80
C CYS A 156 -22.62 -4.75 -7.10
N ASP A 157 -23.85 -4.41 -7.49
CA ASP A 157 -24.13 -3.72 -8.76
C ASP A 157 -24.10 -2.17 -8.66
N SER A 158 -23.34 -1.61 -7.72
CA SER A 158 -23.20 -0.16 -7.61
C SER A 158 -22.02 0.36 -8.41
N GLU A 159 -22.10 1.60 -8.93
CA GLU A 159 -20.96 2.26 -9.59
C GLU A 159 -19.72 2.32 -8.69
N TYR A 160 -19.94 2.44 -7.37
CA TYR A 160 -18.88 2.35 -6.37
C TYR A 160 -18.17 0.99 -6.40
N CYS A 161 -18.93 -0.11 -6.40
CA CYS A 161 -18.37 -1.46 -6.39
C CYS A 161 -17.64 -1.80 -7.70
N HIS A 162 -18.20 -1.40 -8.84
CA HIS A 162 -17.52 -1.56 -10.15
C HIS A 162 -16.18 -0.80 -10.18
N LEU A 163 -16.16 0.43 -9.65
CA LEU A 163 -14.94 1.24 -9.55
C LEU A 163 -13.93 0.67 -8.54
N ALA A 164 -14.42 0.20 -7.38
CA ALA A 164 -13.60 -0.46 -6.38
C ALA A 164 -12.93 -1.72 -6.95
N GLN A 165 -13.69 -2.58 -7.64
CA GLN A 165 -13.17 -3.77 -8.32
C GLN A 165 -12.05 -3.45 -9.31
N MET A 166 -12.25 -2.42 -10.13
CA MET A 166 -11.25 -1.99 -11.10
C MET A 166 -9.95 -1.53 -10.41
N ILE A 167 -10.04 -0.74 -9.34
CA ILE A 167 -8.86 -0.31 -8.57
C ILE A 167 -8.19 -1.52 -7.90
N ASP A 168 -8.99 -2.42 -7.32
CA ASP A 168 -8.50 -3.60 -6.60
C ASP A 168 -7.67 -4.51 -7.52
N THR A 169 -8.10 -4.65 -8.77
CA THR A 169 -7.49 -5.53 -9.77
C THR A 169 -6.37 -4.87 -10.59
N MET A 170 -6.12 -3.56 -10.43
CA MET A 170 -5.28 -2.81 -11.35
C MET A 170 -3.80 -3.22 -11.34
N LEU A 171 -3.28 -3.65 -10.18
CA LEU A 171 -1.83 -3.88 -10.01
C LEU A 171 -1.43 -5.15 -9.26
N VAL A 172 -2.39 -5.87 -8.70
CA VAL A 172 -2.12 -7.20 -8.17
C VAL A 172 -2.13 -8.18 -9.35
N LEU A 173 -0.98 -8.28 -10.02
CA LEU A 173 -0.71 -9.20 -11.11
C LEU A 173 -0.28 -10.57 -10.56
N ASP A 174 -1.04 -11.13 -9.64
CA ASP A 174 -0.94 -12.57 -9.45
C ASP A 174 -1.74 -13.27 -10.56
N ASP A 175 -1.35 -14.51 -10.87
CA ASP A 175 -2.01 -15.34 -11.87
C ASP A 175 -3.47 -15.66 -11.51
N GLN A 176 -3.87 -15.40 -10.26
CA GLN A 176 -5.21 -15.62 -9.74
C GLN A 176 -6.11 -14.37 -9.78
N GLY A 177 -5.57 -13.19 -10.07
CA GLY A 177 -6.33 -11.93 -10.04
C GLY A 177 -6.92 -11.65 -8.65
N THR A 178 -6.20 -11.97 -7.58
CA THR A 178 -6.66 -11.85 -6.19
C THR A 178 -7.12 -10.42 -5.91
N GLY A 179 -6.40 -9.42 -6.40
CA GLY A 179 -6.69 -8.02 -6.13
C GLY A 179 -6.17 -7.56 -4.77
N LEU A 180 -6.11 -6.24 -4.57
CA LEU A 180 -5.51 -5.58 -3.41
C LEU A 180 -6.23 -5.92 -2.11
N SER A 181 -7.55 -5.81 -2.06
CA SER A 181 -8.34 -6.04 -0.84
C SER A 181 -8.29 -7.49 -0.40
N ASN A 182 -8.45 -8.44 -1.33
CA ASN A 182 -8.33 -9.87 -1.00
C ASN A 182 -6.88 -10.27 -0.72
N GLY A 183 -5.89 -9.64 -1.36
CA GLY A 183 -4.47 -9.84 -1.05
C GLY A 183 -4.18 -9.48 0.40
N PHE A 184 -4.69 -8.32 0.84
CA PHE A 184 -4.57 -7.88 2.22
C PHE A 184 -5.35 -8.78 3.18
N ILE A 185 -6.59 -9.16 2.85
CA ILE A 185 -7.45 -10.01 3.69
C ILE A 185 -6.90 -11.43 3.85
N ARG A 186 -6.54 -12.09 2.76
CA ARG A 186 -6.25 -13.53 2.73
C ARG A 186 -4.80 -13.84 3.02
N TYR A 187 -3.90 -12.97 2.55
CA TYR A 187 -2.47 -13.22 2.53
C TYR A 187 -1.68 -12.20 3.34
N GLY A 188 -2.33 -11.17 3.90
CA GLY A 188 -1.66 -10.11 4.64
C GLY A 188 -0.76 -9.24 3.75
N TRP A 189 -1.01 -9.20 2.43
CA TRP A 189 -0.21 -8.37 1.54
C TRP A 189 -0.38 -6.91 1.90
N GLU A 190 0.74 -6.23 2.13
CA GLU A 190 0.77 -4.80 2.36
C GLU A 190 0.17 -4.06 1.16
N PRO A 191 -0.88 -3.24 1.36
CA PRO A 191 -1.40 -2.43 0.29
C PRO A 191 -0.32 -1.43 -0.22
N PRO A 192 -0.37 -1.02 -1.50
CA PRO A 192 0.57 -0.06 -2.07
C PRO A 192 0.68 1.24 -1.29
N THR A 193 1.92 1.70 -1.07
CA THR A 193 2.23 2.97 -0.40
C THR A 193 2.15 4.17 -1.34
N TYR A 194 2.17 3.93 -2.66
CA TYR A 194 1.99 4.94 -3.69
C TYR A 194 0.57 4.83 -4.28
N PRO A 195 -0.29 5.85 -4.13
CA PRO A 195 -1.73 5.71 -4.40
C PRO A 195 -2.08 5.56 -5.89
N TYR A 196 -1.22 5.99 -6.81
CA TYR A 196 -1.43 5.66 -8.24
C TYR A 196 -1.27 4.17 -8.53
N TYR A 197 -0.71 3.41 -7.58
CA TYR A 197 -0.60 1.97 -7.67
C TYR A 197 -1.74 1.19 -6.99
N GLY A 198 -2.76 1.90 -6.50
CA GLY A 198 -3.87 1.32 -5.78
C GLY A 198 -4.01 1.90 -4.37
N PHE A 199 -5.22 1.81 -3.84
CA PHE A 199 -5.58 2.27 -2.50
C PHE A 199 -6.86 1.54 -2.08
N LEU A 200 -7.13 1.54 -0.77
CA LEU A 200 -8.31 0.87 -0.22
C LEU A 200 -9.56 1.72 -0.48
N CYS A 201 -10.49 1.21 -1.28
CA CYS A 201 -11.86 1.70 -1.36
C CYS A 201 -12.69 1.10 -0.21
N TRP A 202 -12.31 1.39 1.03
CA TRP A 202 -12.96 0.87 2.23
C TRP A 202 -13.57 2.04 3.01
N GLN A 203 -14.68 1.82 3.70
CA GLN A 203 -15.33 2.86 4.48
C GLN A 203 -14.49 3.23 5.71
N ILE A 204 -14.54 4.49 6.13
CA ILE A 204 -13.81 5.00 7.29
C ILE A 204 -14.79 5.57 8.31
N VAL A 205 -14.66 5.13 9.55
CA VAL A 205 -15.48 5.58 10.67
C VAL A 205 -14.60 5.99 11.85
N SER A 206 -15.09 6.88 12.72
CA SER A 206 -14.36 7.21 13.96
C SER A 206 -14.28 5.98 14.85
N ALA A 207 -13.11 5.75 15.45
CA ALA A 207 -12.94 4.67 16.41
C ALA A 207 -13.77 4.89 17.68
N GLU A 208 -14.03 6.14 18.07
CA GLU A 208 -14.79 6.51 19.28
C GLU A 208 -16.25 6.01 19.22
N ASN A 209 -16.93 6.22 18.09
CA ASN A 209 -18.33 5.80 17.92
C ASN A 209 -18.48 4.26 17.89
N ASN A 210 -17.41 3.53 17.56
CA ASN A 210 -17.43 2.06 17.56
C ASN A 210 -17.16 1.47 18.95
N GLN A 211 -16.53 2.20 19.87
CA GLN A 211 -16.32 1.74 21.25
C GLN A 211 -17.62 1.74 22.06
N GLU A 212 -18.55 2.68 21.81
CA GLU A 212 -19.86 2.70 22.47
C GLU A 212 -20.73 1.47 22.11
N ILE A 213 -20.65 0.98 20.88
CA ILE A 213 -21.36 -0.24 20.46
C ILE A 213 -20.79 -1.47 21.16
N LEU A 214 -19.46 -1.57 21.29
CA LEU A 214 -18.80 -2.67 22.02
C LEU A 214 -19.07 -2.67 23.54
N LEU A 215 -19.29 -1.49 24.14
CA LEU A 215 -19.60 -1.36 25.57
C LEU A 215 -21.08 -1.58 25.91
N THR A 216 -21.99 -1.40 24.95
CA THR A 216 -23.44 -1.59 25.14
C THR A 216 -23.92 -3.00 24.83
N THR A 217 -23.06 -3.86 24.25
CA THR A 217 -23.39 -5.24 23.88
C THR A 217 -22.82 -6.29 24.86
N LYS A 218 -22.40 -5.87 26.06
CA LYS A 218 -21.97 -6.77 27.15
C LYS A 218 -23.07 -6.97 28.20
#